data_AF-A0A2P8QGT7-F1
#
_entry.id   AF-A0A2P8QGT7-F1
#
_cell.length_a   1.000
_cell.length_b   1.000
_cell.length_c   1.000
_cell.angle_alpha   90.00
_cell.angle_beta   90.00
_cell.angle_gamma   90.00
#
_symmetry.space_group_name_H-M   'P 1'
#
loop_
_entity.id
_entity.type
_entity.pdbx_description
1 polymer ?
#
loop_
_entity_poly.entity_id
_entity_poly.type
_entity_poly.pdbx_seq_one_letter_code
_entity_poly.pdbx_strand_id
1 'polypeptide(L)'
;DRLQLTVVSNHLHGVTAEEIVSPEKATVLAAVKVIGQEYPNINCRSIDVMISDAARQQEQLVERLLGELIPSQAEDLVSRISRRRSEALGAKAQRALKVNASADVAIAYRKGQHWVQTFEPVCLPEPSDKIAKLRTGGVYLITGGLGNIGLVLAEYLAGSVKAKLILTGRAAFPVRDEWESWLATHDEDDEISGKIRKLQRLEALGARVMVAAADVADIQQMQAVIERAESQFGRLNGVIHAAGITEGNSFSTLDRISKSNCEQQFQPKIYGLLVLEKVLQGRELDFCVLMSSLASVLGGLGYTPYAAANLFIDAFVRQHNQRYSDSWMSVNWDGWQFKEEQKNTNTSSSLIEFAIKSTEGIEVFQRILSWNQHEQIVVSTGNLQSRLEQWINPDRLQVRDTSNTKTSSSLHSKPNLQSAYVAPRNAIEQKLAKIWQELLGFEQIGIHDNFFDLGGDSLLTVQVRSKLQTTFDRDISLTDLFEYPTINALAQLLDREQCERVEKSDFQQVHSRAKKQKEVMEGQTQLMKLRRKSHE
;
A
#
# COMPACT_ATOMS: atom_id res chain seq x y z
N ASP A 1 -19.92 13.13 12.37
CA ASP A 1 -20.04 13.73 11.02
C ASP A 1 -18.98 13.15 10.10
N ARG A 2 -19.33 12.88 8.83
CA ARG A 2 -18.37 12.49 7.79
C ARG A 2 -17.62 13.73 7.30
N LEU A 3 -16.29 13.70 7.29
CA LEU A 3 -15.44 14.78 6.79
C LEU A 3 -15.09 14.51 5.32
N GLN A 4 -15.15 15.54 4.46
CA GLN A 4 -14.68 15.46 3.08
C GLN A 4 -13.39 16.28 2.93
N LEU A 5 -12.30 15.62 2.56
CA LEU A 5 -11.05 16.24 2.15
C LEU A 5 -10.94 16.22 0.63
N THR A 6 -10.57 17.35 0.03
CA THR A 6 -10.35 17.47 -1.42
C THR A 6 -8.98 18.07 -1.67
N VAL A 7 -8.13 17.33 -2.38
CA VAL A 7 -6.81 17.79 -2.82
C VAL A 7 -6.94 18.35 -4.23
N VAL A 8 -6.66 19.63 -4.40
CA VAL A 8 -6.59 20.27 -5.73
C VAL A 8 -5.14 20.37 -6.15
N SER A 9 -4.83 19.89 -7.35
CA SER A 9 -3.47 19.79 -7.88
C SER A 9 -3.41 20.19 -9.35
N ASN A 10 -2.20 20.34 -9.89
CA ASN A 10 -1.96 20.49 -11.32
C ASN A 10 -0.74 19.66 -11.73
N HIS A 11 -0.73 19.15 -12.96
CA HIS A 11 0.33 18.28 -13.51
C HIS A 11 0.46 16.93 -12.78
N LEU A 12 -0.61 16.45 -12.16
CA LEU A 12 -0.61 15.16 -11.46
C LEU A 12 -0.86 13.98 -12.42
N HIS A 13 -1.76 14.19 -13.39
CA HIS A 13 -2.17 13.19 -14.36
C HIS A 13 -1.89 13.68 -15.79
N GLY A 14 -1.23 12.85 -16.60
CA GLY A 14 -1.21 13.02 -18.04
C GLY A 14 -2.49 12.42 -18.62
N VAL A 15 -3.24 13.20 -19.39
CA VAL A 15 -4.56 12.80 -19.89
C VAL A 15 -4.62 12.95 -21.40
N THR A 16 -4.11 14.07 -21.91
CA THR A 16 -4.17 14.42 -23.34
C THR A 16 -2.81 14.28 -24.04
N ALA A 17 -1.81 13.75 -23.34
CA ALA A 17 -0.40 13.64 -23.76
C ALA A 17 0.33 14.97 -23.97
N GLU A 18 -0.37 16.10 -23.84
CA GLU A 18 0.21 17.45 -23.85
C GLU A 18 0.77 17.85 -22.47
N GLU A 19 0.35 17.17 -21.41
CA GLU A 19 0.77 17.50 -20.05
C GLU A 19 2.12 16.89 -19.71
N ILE A 20 3.04 17.74 -19.23
CA ILE A 20 4.23 17.29 -18.49
C ILE A 20 3.79 17.02 -17.06
N VAL A 21 3.87 15.76 -16.64
CA VAL A 21 3.55 15.32 -15.28
C VAL A 21 4.67 15.72 -14.32
N SER A 22 4.33 16.04 -13.06
CA SER A 22 5.27 16.34 -11.97
C SER A 22 5.29 15.16 -10.99
N PRO A 23 6.31 14.28 -11.05
CA PRO A 23 6.39 13.07 -10.22
C PRO A 23 6.33 13.35 -8.72
N GLU A 24 6.89 14.47 -8.29
CA GLU A 24 6.95 14.91 -6.90
C GLU A 24 5.55 15.11 -6.33
N LYS A 25 4.64 15.67 -7.14
CA LYS A 25 3.25 15.87 -6.74
C LYS A 25 2.48 14.56 -6.66
N ALA A 26 2.83 13.55 -7.47
CA ALA A 26 2.14 12.25 -7.49
C ALA A 26 2.14 11.57 -6.11
N THR A 27 3.14 11.85 -5.28
CA THR A 27 3.24 11.36 -3.89
C THR A 27 2.00 11.68 -3.04
N VAL A 28 1.32 12.81 -3.29
CA VAL A 28 0.13 13.21 -2.52
C VAL A 28 -1.05 12.25 -2.71
N LEU A 29 -1.11 11.53 -3.85
CA LEU A 29 -2.18 10.57 -4.13
C LEU A 29 -2.17 9.40 -3.16
N ALA A 30 -1.02 9.10 -2.52
CA ALA A 30 -0.96 8.06 -1.50
C ALA A 30 -1.85 8.39 -0.31
N ALA A 31 -1.74 9.62 0.22
CA ALA A 31 -2.58 10.07 1.31
C ALA A 31 -4.05 10.12 0.88
N VAL A 32 -4.34 10.57 -0.35
CA VAL A 32 -5.71 10.57 -0.88
C VAL A 32 -6.33 9.17 -0.88
N LYS A 33 -5.57 8.15 -1.25
CA LYS A 33 -6.03 6.75 -1.27
C LYS A 33 -6.14 6.13 0.11
N VAL A 34 -5.19 6.41 1.01
CA VAL A 34 -5.06 5.71 2.30
C VAL A 34 -5.88 6.35 3.43
N ILE A 35 -6.09 7.67 3.43
CA ILE A 35 -6.83 8.34 4.51
C ILE A 35 -8.22 7.72 4.74
N GLY A 36 -8.98 7.48 3.67
CA GLY A 36 -10.32 6.87 3.80
C GLY A 36 -10.31 5.39 4.20
N GLN A 37 -9.18 4.71 4.00
CA GLN A 37 -8.99 3.32 4.41
C GLN A 37 -8.69 3.23 5.91
N GLU A 38 -7.85 4.14 6.42
CA GLU A 38 -7.48 4.19 7.84
C GLU A 38 -8.54 4.92 8.71
N TYR A 39 -9.23 5.91 8.14
CA TYR A 39 -10.26 6.71 8.81
C TYR A 39 -11.58 6.64 8.03
N PRO A 40 -12.46 5.66 8.30
CA PRO A 40 -13.70 5.44 7.54
C PRO A 40 -14.71 6.60 7.58
N ASN A 41 -14.53 7.54 8.51
CA ASN A 41 -15.34 8.77 8.61
C ASN A 41 -14.78 9.93 7.77
N ILE A 42 -13.63 9.76 7.11
CA ILE A 42 -13.00 10.76 6.25
C ILE A 42 -12.98 10.26 4.81
N ASN A 43 -13.69 10.97 3.93
CA ASN A 43 -13.58 10.76 2.50
C ASN A 43 -12.50 11.68 1.95
N CYS A 44 -11.61 11.14 1.12
CA CYS A 44 -10.57 11.93 0.46
C CYS A 44 -10.66 11.75 -1.06
N ARG A 45 -10.55 12.85 -1.81
CA ARG A 45 -10.53 12.86 -3.27
C ARG A 45 -9.47 13.81 -3.81
N SER A 46 -9.01 13.54 -5.03
CA SER A 46 -8.08 14.37 -5.79
C SER A 46 -8.76 14.97 -7.02
N ILE A 47 -8.50 16.26 -7.28
CA ILE A 47 -8.90 16.97 -8.49
C ILE A 47 -7.65 17.57 -9.11
N ASP A 48 -7.26 17.06 -10.27
CA ASP A 48 -6.10 17.57 -11.01
C ASP A 48 -6.55 18.48 -12.16
N VAL A 49 -6.04 19.70 -12.19
CA VAL A 49 -6.50 20.75 -13.11
C VAL A 49 -5.39 21.20 -14.06
N MET A 50 -5.80 21.64 -15.24
CA MET A 50 -4.92 22.35 -16.17
C MET A 50 -5.15 23.84 -16.00
N ILE A 51 -4.09 24.56 -15.63
CA ILE A 51 -4.11 26.01 -15.51
C ILE A 51 -3.80 26.58 -16.90
N SER A 52 -4.69 27.44 -17.40
CA SER A 52 -4.54 28.13 -18.69
C SER A 52 -4.29 29.62 -18.45
N ASP A 53 -3.56 30.26 -19.36
CA ASP A 53 -3.35 31.71 -19.36
C ASP A 53 -4.58 32.49 -19.85
N ALA A 54 -5.55 31.81 -20.48
CA ALA A 54 -6.77 32.45 -20.95
C ALA A 54 -7.75 32.71 -19.80
N ALA A 55 -8.01 33.98 -19.48
CA ALA A 55 -8.91 34.40 -18.39
C ALA A 55 -10.28 33.70 -18.40
N ARG A 56 -10.88 33.50 -19.59
CA ARG A 56 -12.15 32.78 -19.72
C ARG A 56 -12.07 31.32 -19.29
N GLN A 57 -10.94 30.64 -19.54
CA GLN A 57 -10.75 29.25 -19.13
C GLN A 57 -10.47 29.16 -17.63
N GLN A 58 -9.79 30.16 -17.03
CA GLN A 58 -9.62 30.26 -15.59
C GLN A 58 -10.95 30.45 -14.86
N GLU A 59 -11.81 31.35 -15.34
CA GLU A 59 -13.16 31.56 -14.78
C GLU A 59 -13.98 30.26 -14.81
N GLN A 60 -13.99 29.55 -15.94
CA GLN A 60 -14.68 28.26 -16.08
C GLN A 60 -14.13 27.19 -15.13
N LEU A 61 -12.83 27.19 -14.87
CA LEU A 61 -12.21 26.26 -13.94
C LEU A 61 -12.65 26.54 -12.50
N VAL A 62 -12.69 27.81 -12.09
CA VAL A 62 -13.16 28.22 -10.76
C VAL A 62 -14.62 27.81 -10.55
N GLU A 63 -15.49 28.05 -11.51
CA GLU A 63 -16.90 27.65 -11.43
C GLU A 63 -17.06 26.14 -11.20
N ARG A 64 -16.25 25.32 -11.89
CA ARG A 64 -16.26 23.85 -11.73
C ARG A 64 -15.75 23.43 -10.36
N LEU A 65 -14.62 23.98 -9.93
CA LEU A 65 -14.05 23.67 -8.60
C LEU A 65 -15.04 24.03 -7.48
N LEU A 66 -15.75 25.15 -7.59
CA LEU A 66 -16.80 25.50 -6.63
C LEU A 66 -17.96 24.48 -6.64
N GLY A 67 -18.36 24.01 -7.83
CA GLY A 67 -19.36 22.94 -7.97
C GLY A 67 -18.94 21.62 -7.29
N GLU A 68 -17.66 21.28 -7.38
CA GLU A 68 -17.10 20.06 -6.78
C GLU A 68 -16.92 20.17 -5.27
N LEU A 69 -16.51 21.34 -4.77
CA LEU A 69 -16.15 21.55 -3.37
C LEU A 69 -17.36 21.84 -2.48
N ILE A 70 -18.40 22.46 -3.03
CA ILE A 70 -19.57 22.89 -2.24
C ILE A 70 -20.88 22.53 -2.95
N PRO A 71 -21.20 21.23 -3.13
CA PRO A 71 -22.34 20.79 -3.95
C PRO A 71 -23.68 21.39 -3.48
N SER A 72 -23.85 21.60 -2.18
CA SER A 72 -25.07 22.12 -1.56
C SER A 72 -25.19 23.65 -1.56
N GLN A 73 -24.13 24.40 -1.86
CA GLN A 73 -24.15 25.88 -1.99
C GLN A 73 -23.77 26.38 -3.38
N ALA A 74 -23.36 25.48 -4.27
CA ALA A 74 -22.95 25.82 -5.63
C ALA A 74 -24.06 26.56 -6.40
N GLU A 75 -25.33 26.20 -6.19
CA GLU A 75 -26.46 26.90 -6.83
C GLU A 75 -26.55 28.38 -6.41
N ASP A 76 -26.39 28.71 -5.12
CA ASP A 76 -26.51 30.11 -4.65
C ASP A 76 -25.27 30.95 -4.98
N LEU A 77 -24.06 30.37 -4.86
CA LEU A 77 -22.80 31.05 -5.18
C LEU A 77 -22.63 31.28 -6.69
N VAL A 78 -22.92 30.27 -7.52
CA VAL A 78 -22.88 30.42 -8.98
C VAL A 78 -23.98 31.37 -9.44
N SER A 79 -25.17 31.37 -8.83
CA SER A 79 -26.22 32.36 -9.16
C SER A 79 -25.80 33.80 -8.84
N ARG A 80 -25.01 34.03 -7.79
CA ARG A 80 -24.48 35.35 -7.43
C ARG A 80 -23.37 35.82 -8.37
N ILE A 81 -22.53 34.90 -8.86
CA ILE A 81 -21.47 35.20 -9.84
C ILE A 81 -22.08 35.43 -11.23
N SER A 82 -23.03 34.59 -11.65
CA SER A 82 -23.72 34.69 -12.95
C SER A 82 -24.74 35.83 -13.02
N ARG A 83 -25.34 36.28 -11.91
CA ARG A 83 -26.14 37.53 -11.87
C ARG A 83 -25.35 38.77 -12.28
N ARG A 84 -24.01 38.75 -12.23
CA ARG A 84 -23.18 39.86 -12.72
C ARG A 84 -22.95 39.85 -14.25
N ARG A 85 -23.29 38.77 -14.98
CA ARG A 85 -23.15 38.70 -16.45
C ARG A 85 -24.18 37.78 -17.10
N SER A 86 -24.98 38.37 -17.99
CA SER A 86 -25.81 37.79 -19.06
C SER A 86 -26.40 36.39 -18.84
N GLU A 87 -27.73 36.33 -18.79
CA GLU A 87 -28.60 35.17 -18.58
C GLU A 87 -28.27 33.93 -19.45
N ALA A 88 -27.59 34.10 -20.59
CA ALA A 88 -27.20 33.02 -21.49
C ALA A 88 -26.08 32.10 -20.94
N LEU A 89 -25.20 32.60 -20.04
CA LEU A 89 -24.18 31.75 -19.39
C LEU A 89 -24.74 30.93 -18.22
N GLY A 90 -25.73 31.47 -17.50
CA GLY A 90 -26.32 30.82 -16.32
C GLY A 90 -26.98 29.47 -16.64
N ALA A 91 -27.68 29.36 -17.76
CA ALA A 91 -28.31 28.11 -18.19
C ALA A 91 -27.29 27.03 -18.62
N LYS A 92 -26.10 27.43 -19.11
CA LYS A 92 -25.02 26.52 -19.51
C LYS A 92 -24.22 26.04 -18.28
N ALA A 93 -23.99 26.93 -17.31
CA ALA A 93 -23.38 26.61 -16.01
C ALA A 93 -24.29 25.66 -15.20
N GLN A 94 -25.60 25.92 -15.11
CA GLN A 94 -26.56 25.03 -14.44
C GLN A 94 -26.62 23.62 -15.05
N ARG A 95 -26.42 23.49 -16.37
CA ARG A 95 -26.38 22.18 -17.05
C ARG A 95 -25.05 21.44 -16.82
N ALA A 96 -23.96 22.16 -16.61
CA ALA A 96 -22.65 21.62 -16.22
C ALA A 96 -22.56 21.28 -14.71
N LEU A 97 -23.36 21.93 -13.87
CA LEU A 97 -23.47 21.68 -12.41
C LEU A 97 -24.31 20.45 -12.04
N LYS A 98 -24.98 19.82 -13.01
CA LYS A 98 -25.59 18.49 -12.87
C LYS A 98 -24.57 17.34 -12.99
N VAL A 99 -23.27 17.64 -12.96
CA VAL A 99 -22.26 16.63 -12.68
C VAL A 99 -22.39 16.32 -11.19
N ASN A 100 -23.07 15.20 -10.89
CA ASN A 100 -23.07 14.62 -9.54
C ASN A 100 -21.63 14.69 -9.01
N ALA A 101 -21.44 15.24 -7.80
CA ALA A 101 -20.17 15.15 -7.10
C ALA A 101 -19.75 13.68 -7.12
N SER A 102 -18.79 13.36 -7.99
CA SER A 102 -18.51 11.96 -8.28
C SER A 102 -17.90 11.32 -7.04
N ALA A 103 -18.30 10.08 -6.74
CA ALA A 103 -17.66 9.29 -5.69
C ALA A 103 -16.23 8.85 -6.05
N ASP A 104 -15.73 9.27 -7.22
CA ASP A 104 -14.41 8.93 -7.73
C ASP A 104 -13.30 9.56 -6.90
N VAL A 105 -12.33 8.73 -6.52
CA VAL A 105 -11.19 9.11 -5.68
C VAL A 105 -10.23 10.08 -6.40
N ALA A 106 -10.11 9.99 -7.73
CA ALA A 106 -9.22 10.84 -8.51
C ALA A 106 -9.86 11.24 -9.84
N ILE A 107 -9.97 12.54 -10.07
CA ILE A 107 -10.51 13.12 -11.31
C ILE A 107 -9.55 14.16 -11.90
N ALA A 108 -9.67 14.41 -13.20
CA ALA A 108 -8.93 15.45 -13.88
C ALA A 108 -9.80 16.33 -14.76
N TYR A 109 -9.53 17.63 -14.76
CA TYR A 109 -10.16 18.60 -15.66
C TYR A 109 -9.18 19.03 -16.76
N ARG A 110 -9.54 18.76 -18.02
CA ARG A 110 -8.72 19.07 -19.21
C ARG A 110 -9.59 19.58 -20.35
N LYS A 111 -9.23 20.72 -20.94
CA LYS A 111 -9.94 21.30 -22.10
C LYS A 111 -11.46 21.37 -21.90
N GLY A 112 -11.91 21.66 -20.68
CA GLY A 112 -13.32 21.71 -20.32
C GLY A 112 -14.03 20.36 -20.21
N GLN A 113 -13.32 19.23 -20.20
CA GLN A 113 -13.84 17.89 -19.97
C GLN A 113 -13.48 17.38 -18.57
N HIS A 114 -14.33 16.50 -18.04
CA HIS A 114 -14.13 15.77 -16.78
C HIS A 114 -13.64 14.36 -17.09
N TRP A 115 -12.53 13.96 -16.48
CA TRP A 115 -11.89 12.66 -16.70
C TRP A 115 -11.78 11.90 -15.39
N VAL A 116 -12.00 10.58 -15.47
CA VAL A 116 -11.89 9.64 -14.36
C VAL A 116 -10.86 8.60 -14.76
N GLN A 117 -10.00 8.21 -13.83
CA GLN A 117 -9.04 7.14 -14.05
C GLN A 117 -9.77 5.78 -14.04
N THR A 118 -9.56 4.99 -15.08
CA THR A 118 -10.03 3.60 -15.16
C THR A 118 -8.88 2.69 -15.60
N PHE A 119 -9.07 1.38 -15.42
CA PHE A 119 -8.10 0.36 -15.83
C PHE A 119 -8.77 -0.61 -16.80
N GLU A 120 -8.14 -0.82 -17.95
CA GLU A 120 -8.61 -1.76 -18.95
C GLU A 120 -7.78 -3.06 -18.86
N PRO A 121 -8.41 -4.24 -18.75
CA PRO A 121 -7.69 -5.50 -18.78
C PRO A 121 -7.12 -5.74 -20.17
N VAL A 122 -5.83 -6.03 -20.25
CA VAL A 122 -5.16 -6.36 -21.51
C VAL A 122 -4.70 -7.81 -21.50
N CYS A 123 -4.99 -8.53 -22.59
CA CYS A 123 -4.45 -9.86 -22.80
C CYS A 123 -3.11 -9.75 -23.54
N LEU A 124 -2.01 -10.07 -22.85
CA LEU A 124 -0.69 -10.10 -23.47
C LEU A 124 -0.49 -11.43 -24.20
N PRO A 125 0.11 -11.42 -25.40
CA PRO A 125 0.42 -12.65 -26.12
C PRO A 125 1.34 -13.55 -25.27
N GLU A 126 1.34 -14.85 -25.59
CA GLU A 126 2.28 -15.76 -24.95
C GLU A 126 3.73 -15.33 -25.22
N PRO A 127 4.65 -15.55 -24.27
CA PRO A 127 6.06 -15.28 -24.49
C PRO A 127 6.56 -16.02 -25.73
N SER A 128 7.13 -15.30 -26.68
CA SER A 128 7.90 -15.96 -27.75
C SER A 128 9.18 -16.57 -27.16
N ASP A 129 9.67 -17.68 -27.74
CA ASP A 129 10.93 -18.32 -27.32
C ASP A 129 12.15 -17.38 -27.32
N LYS A 130 12.09 -16.27 -28.08
CA LYS A 130 13.14 -15.25 -28.15
C LYS A 130 12.58 -13.86 -27.85
N ILE A 131 12.85 -13.37 -26.64
CA ILE A 131 12.57 -11.98 -26.27
C ILE A 131 13.62 -11.09 -26.92
N ALA A 132 13.24 -10.29 -27.92
CA ALA A 132 14.17 -9.48 -28.72
C ALA A 132 15.05 -8.53 -27.88
N LYS A 133 14.53 -8.06 -26.74
CA LYS A 133 15.23 -7.18 -25.80
C LYS A 133 16.23 -7.89 -24.88
N LEU A 134 16.18 -9.22 -24.81
CA LEU A 134 17.14 -10.02 -24.04
C LEU A 134 18.19 -10.62 -24.98
N ARG A 135 19.41 -10.11 -24.87
CA ARG A 135 20.59 -10.58 -25.61
C ARG A 135 21.26 -11.73 -24.89
N THR A 136 21.63 -12.78 -25.64
CA THR A 136 22.57 -13.80 -25.18
C THR A 136 23.91 -13.16 -24.81
N GLY A 137 24.39 -13.40 -23.59
CA GLY A 137 25.59 -12.77 -23.03
C GLY A 137 25.45 -11.27 -22.74
N GLY A 138 24.22 -10.75 -22.73
CA GLY A 138 23.91 -9.34 -22.47
C GLY A 138 24.29 -8.91 -21.05
N VAL A 139 24.54 -7.61 -20.89
CA VAL A 139 24.97 -6.99 -19.64
C VAL A 139 23.77 -6.34 -18.96
N TYR A 140 23.37 -6.82 -17.78
CA TYR A 140 22.18 -6.32 -17.07
C TYR A 140 22.51 -5.88 -15.65
N LEU A 141 22.08 -4.66 -15.31
CA LEU A 141 22.13 -4.13 -13.95
C LEU A 141 20.81 -4.44 -13.24
N ILE A 142 20.90 -5.00 -12.03
CA ILE A 142 19.76 -5.20 -11.13
C ILE A 142 20.07 -4.50 -9.81
N THR A 143 19.43 -3.36 -9.57
CA THR A 143 19.53 -2.70 -8.25
C THR A 143 18.65 -3.41 -7.25
N GLY A 144 19.10 -3.59 -6.01
CA GLY A 144 18.43 -4.53 -5.10
C GLY A 144 18.60 -5.98 -5.57
N GLY A 145 19.67 -6.26 -6.35
CA GLY A 145 19.88 -7.53 -7.04
C GLY A 145 20.13 -8.72 -6.12
N LEU A 146 20.45 -8.47 -4.84
CA LEU A 146 20.57 -9.51 -3.80
C LEU A 146 19.27 -9.72 -3.00
N GLY A 147 18.21 -8.97 -3.31
CA GLY A 147 16.88 -9.19 -2.73
C GLY A 147 16.14 -10.33 -3.42
N ASN A 148 15.02 -10.77 -2.85
CA ASN A 148 14.27 -11.94 -3.32
C ASN A 148 13.86 -11.84 -4.80
N ILE A 149 13.18 -10.75 -5.20
CA ILE A 149 12.79 -10.54 -6.61
C ILE A 149 14.03 -10.41 -7.51
N GLY A 150 15.03 -9.65 -7.07
CA GLY A 150 16.26 -9.43 -7.83
C GLY A 150 16.97 -10.74 -8.17
N LEU A 151 17.08 -11.67 -7.21
CA LEU A 151 17.68 -12.98 -7.40
C LEU A 151 16.84 -13.90 -8.29
N VAL A 152 15.51 -13.86 -8.20
CA VAL A 152 14.62 -14.61 -9.09
C VAL A 152 14.82 -14.17 -10.55
N LEU A 153 14.84 -12.86 -10.80
CA LEU A 153 15.05 -12.33 -12.15
C LEU A 153 16.49 -12.56 -12.63
N ALA A 154 17.48 -12.46 -11.74
CA ALA A 154 18.87 -12.79 -12.04
C ALA A 154 19.04 -14.26 -12.47
N GLU A 155 18.38 -15.19 -11.77
CA GLU A 155 18.41 -16.62 -12.11
C GLU A 155 17.77 -16.89 -13.47
N TYR A 156 16.63 -16.26 -13.74
CA TYR A 156 15.99 -16.33 -15.05
C TYR A 156 16.94 -15.83 -16.16
N LEU A 157 17.58 -14.68 -16.01
CA LEU A 157 18.52 -14.12 -17.00
C LEU A 157 19.79 -14.98 -17.14
N ALA A 158 20.27 -15.58 -16.07
CA ALA A 158 21.39 -16.52 -16.10
C ALA A 158 21.05 -17.75 -16.96
N GLY A 159 19.92 -18.41 -16.69
CA GLY A 159 19.51 -19.62 -17.41
C GLY A 159 19.06 -19.38 -18.85
N SER A 160 18.36 -18.28 -19.12
CA SER A 160 17.78 -18.00 -20.45
C SER A 160 18.79 -17.44 -21.44
N VAL A 161 19.66 -16.53 -20.99
CA VAL A 161 20.54 -15.78 -21.89
C VAL A 161 22.01 -15.77 -21.44
N LYS A 162 22.39 -16.52 -20.40
CA LYS A 162 23.79 -16.56 -19.89
C LYS A 162 24.33 -15.15 -19.64
N ALA A 163 23.52 -14.35 -18.96
CA ALA A 163 23.76 -12.92 -18.74
C ALA A 163 25.09 -12.64 -18.02
N LYS A 164 25.62 -11.43 -18.25
CA LYS A 164 26.58 -10.79 -17.35
C LYS A 164 25.78 -9.89 -16.41
N LEU A 165 25.73 -10.25 -15.14
CA LEU A 165 24.82 -9.66 -14.14
C LEU A 165 25.59 -8.75 -13.21
N ILE A 166 25.10 -7.51 -13.06
CA ILE A 166 25.56 -6.58 -12.04
C ILE A 166 24.49 -6.48 -10.98
N LEU A 167 24.78 -7.00 -9.79
CA LEU A 167 23.83 -7.04 -8.67
C LEU A 167 24.29 -6.04 -7.61
N THR A 168 23.49 -5.00 -7.38
CA THR A 168 23.80 -4.00 -6.34
C THR A 168 22.90 -4.14 -5.11
N GLY A 169 23.48 -3.84 -3.95
CA GLY A 169 22.78 -3.72 -2.68
C GLY A 169 23.56 -2.82 -1.74
N ARG A 170 22.93 -2.36 -0.64
CA ARG A 170 23.58 -1.45 0.31
C ARG A 170 24.57 -2.16 1.24
N ALA A 171 24.25 -3.40 1.62
CA ALA A 171 25.06 -4.17 2.54
C ALA A 171 26.39 -4.55 1.88
N ALA A 172 27.47 -4.46 2.66
CA ALA A 172 28.73 -5.09 2.29
C ALA A 172 28.48 -6.59 2.07
N PHE A 173 29.13 -7.14 1.05
CA PHE A 173 29.01 -8.55 0.70
C PHE A 173 30.42 -9.14 0.51
N PRO A 174 30.70 -10.35 0.99
CA PRO A 174 32.02 -10.97 0.84
C PRO A 174 32.47 -11.00 -0.62
N VAL A 175 33.75 -10.71 -0.86
CA VAL A 175 34.29 -10.83 -2.22
C VAL A 175 34.33 -12.30 -2.63
N ARG A 176 34.32 -12.56 -3.94
CA ARG A 176 34.18 -13.91 -4.49
C ARG A 176 35.17 -14.92 -3.90
N ASP A 177 36.42 -14.51 -3.70
CA ASP A 177 37.49 -15.38 -3.19
C ASP A 177 37.29 -15.79 -1.72
N GLU A 178 36.45 -15.07 -0.97
CA GLU A 178 36.12 -15.36 0.43
C GLU A 178 34.93 -16.31 0.57
N TRP A 179 34.18 -16.59 -0.50
CA TRP A 179 32.91 -17.32 -0.42
C TRP A 179 33.07 -18.75 0.12
N GLU A 180 34.10 -19.48 -0.33
CA GLU A 180 34.35 -20.84 0.16
C GLU A 180 34.69 -20.84 1.65
N SER A 181 35.52 -19.88 2.09
CA SER A 181 35.85 -19.70 3.50
C SER A 181 34.62 -19.30 4.33
N TRP A 182 33.76 -18.44 3.79
CA TRP A 182 32.53 -18.00 4.46
C TRP A 182 31.60 -19.19 4.69
N LEU A 183 31.31 -19.95 3.63
CA LEU A 183 30.44 -21.13 3.70
C LEU A 183 30.99 -22.24 4.61
N ALA A 184 32.30 -22.30 4.82
CA ALA A 184 32.92 -23.25 5.75
C ALA A 184 32.87 -22.79 7.22
N THR A 185 32.67 -21.50 7.49
CA THR A 185 32.75 -20.90 8.83
C THR A 185 31.42 -20.39 9.38
N HIS A 186 30.39 -20.29 8.54
CA HIS A 186 29.06 -19.80 8.92
C HIS A 186 28.00 -20.88 8.71
N ASP A 187 26.93 -20.81 9.51
CA ASP A 187 25.85 -21.79 9.50
C ASP A 187 25.09 -21.83 8.16
N GLU A 188 24.42 -22.95 7.89
CA GLU A 188 23.64 -23.11 6.66
C GLU A 188 22.48 -22.12 6.55
N ASP A 189 21.89 -21.76 7.70
CA ASP A 189 20.78 -20.83 7.83
C ASP A 189 21.23 -19.34 7.86
N ASP A 190 22.53 -19.05 7.74
CA ASP A 190 23.03 -17.69 7.58
C ASP A 190 22.54 -17.06 6.26
N GLU A 191 22.05 -15.82 6.34
CA GLU A 191 21.44 -15.13 5.19
C GLU A 191 22.47 -14.88 4.07
N ILE A 192 23.71 -14.57 4.44
CA ILE A 192 24.81 -14.34 3.49
C ILE A 192 25.19 -15.67 2.84
N SER A 193 25.32 -16.76 3.59
CA SER A 193 25.51 -18.11 3.06
C SER A 193 24.43 -18.51 2.05
N GLY A 194 23.16 -18.24 2.36
CA GLY A 194 22.04 -18.46 1.44
C GLY A 194 22.20 -17.69 0.12
N LYS A 195 22.57 -16.40 0.20
CA LYS A 195 22.84 -15.56 -0.97
C LYS A 195 24.05 -16.05 -1.77
N ILE A 196 25.16 -16.41 -1.13
CA ILE A 196 26.35 -16.95 -1.80
C ILE A 196 25.99 -18.19 -2.62
N ARG A 197 25.23 -19.14 -2.06
CA ARG A 197 24.80 -20.35 -2.78
C ARG A 197 23.93 -20.01 -4.01
N LYS A 198 23.03 -19.03 -3.88
CA LYS A 198 22.24 -18.53 -5.03
C LYS A 198 23.14 -17.94 -6.10
N LEU A 199 24.14 -17.14 -5.73
CA LEU A 199 25.10 -16.57 -6.69
C LEU A 199 25.96 -17.64 -7.38
N GLN A 200 26.44 -18.66 -6.65
CA GLN A 200 27.13 -19.81 -7.23
C GLN A 200 26.24 -20.57 -8.22
N ARG A 201 24.93 -20.67 -7.94
CA ARG A 201 23.96 -21.25 -8.89
C ARG A 201 23.83 -20.40 -10.16
N LEU A 202 23.85 -19.07 -10.07
CA LEU A 202 23.88 -18.20 -11.25
C LEU A 202 25.11 -18.47 -12.12
N GLU A 203 26.29 -18.59 -11.49
CA GLU A 203 27.54 -18.93 -12.20
C GLU A 203 27.47 -20.31 -12.83
N ALA A 204 26.90 -21.31 -12.15
CA ALA A 204 26.70 -22.66 -12.68
C ALA A 204 25.75 -22.71 -13.88
N LEU A 205 24.77 -21.80 -13.95
CA LEU A 205 23.91 -21.61 -15.13
C LEU A 205 24.61 -20.90 -16.29
N GLY A 206 25.87 -20.48 -16.10
CA GLY A 206 26.70 -19.86 -17.13
C GLY A 206 26.68 -18.32 -17.12
N ALA A 207 26.12 -17.69 -16.10
CA ALA A 207 26.22 -16.24 -15.93
C ALA A 207 27.60 -15.83 -15.42
N ARG A 208 27.98 -14.58 -15.70
CA ARG A 208 29.09 -13.92 -15.01
C ARG A 208 28.51 -12.89 -14.07
N VAL A 209 28.88 -12.93 -12.79
CA VAL A 209 28.26 -12.08 -11.78
C VAL A 209 29.28 -11.08 -11.23
N MET A 210 28.86 -9.81 -11.12
CA MET A 210 29.53 -8.78 -10.35
C MET A 210 28.58 -8.31 -9.24
N VAL A 211 28.97 -8.54 -7.99
CA VAL A 211 28.27 -7.98 -6.83
C VAL A 211 28.97 -6.67 -6.44
N ALA A 212 28.18 -5.62 -6.21
CA ALA A 212 28.71 -4.34 -5.74
C ALA A 212 27.87 -3.78 -4.60
N ALA A 213 28.55 -3.40 -3.50
CA ALA A 213 27.94 -2.63 -2.43
C ALA A 213 27.83 -1.17 -2.89
N ALA A 214 26.61 -0.68 -3.07
CA ALA A 214 26.33 0.68 -3.47
C ALA A 214 24.93 1.11 -3.00
N ASP A 215 24.84 2.31 -2.44
CA ASP A 215 23.54 2.97 -2.29
C ASP A 215 23.10 3.52 -3.66
N VAL A 216 21.92 3.11 -4.10
CA VAL A 216 21.34 3.57 -5.37
C VAL A 216 21.06 5.07 -5.36
N ALA A 217 20.84 5.66 -4.18
CA ALA A 217 20.66 7.10 -4.00
C ALA A 217 21.99 7.90 -3.94
N ASP A 218 23.14 7.23 -4.02
CA ASP A 218 24.46 7.87 -4.06
C ASP A 218 25.00 7.88 -5.50
N ILE A 219 25.16 9.08 -6.05
CA ILE A 219 25.62 9.27 -7.43
C ILE A 219 27.05 8.79 -7.66
N GLN A 220 27.95 8.98 -6.70
CA GLN A 220 29.36 8.60 -6.86
C GLN A 220 29.52 7.09 -6.80
N GLN A 221 28.81 6.43 -5.87
CA GLN A 221 28.81 4.98 -5.76
C GLN A 221 28.21 4.35 -7.03
N MET A 222 27.06 4.84 -7.49
CA MET A 222 26.44 4.32 -8.71
C MET A 222 27.29 4.57 -9.96
N GLN A 223 27.92 5.74 -10.11
CA GLN A 223 28.87 6.00 -11.19
C GLN A 223 30.02 4.97 -11.18
N ALA A 224 30.64 4.75 -10.04
CA ALA A 224 31.72 3.77 -9.90
C ALA A 224 31.26 2.34 -10.26
N VAL A 225 30.04 1.95 -9.89
CA VAL A 225 29.47 0.65 -10.29
C VAL A 225 29.32 0.55 -11.81
N ILE A 226 28.76 1.58 -12.45
CA ILE A 226 28.51 1.58 -13.90
C ILE A 226 29.85 1.55 -14.66
N GLU A 227 30.82 2.37 -14.28
CA GLU A 227 32.15 2.41 -14.90
C GLU A 227 32.87 1.06 -14.78
N ARG A 228 32.84 0.47 -13.58
CA ARG A 228 33.41 -0.87 -13.34
C ARG A 228 32.71 -1.93 -14.17
N ALA A 229 31.38 -1.90 -14.25
CA ALA A 229 30.59 -2.83 -15.04
C ALA A 229 30.95 -2.74 -16.52
N GLU A 230 31.03 -1.54 -17.07
CA GLU A 230 31.36 -1.31 -18.48
C GLU A 230 32.79 -1.71 -18.82
N SER A 231 33.74 -1.44 -17.91
CA SER A 231 35.11 -1.91 -18.05
C SER A 231 35.22 -3.44 -18.03
N GLN A 232 34.39 -4.14 -17.24
CA GLN A 232 34.51 -5.59 -17.04
C GLN A 232 33.69 -6.40 -18.06
N PHE A 233 32.52 -5.90 -18.44
CA PHE A 233 31.51 -6.64 -19.21
C PHE A 233 31.15 -6.02 -20.55
N GLY A 234 31.50 -4.75 -20.77
CA GLY A 234 31.08 -3.94 -21.92
C GLY A 234 29.80 -3.15 -21.63
N ARG A 235 29.24 -2.52 -22.66
CA ARG A 235 28.06 -1.66 -22.54
C ARG A 235 26.89 -2.34 -21.82
N LEU A 236 26.14 -1.57 -21.05
CA LEU A 236 24.87 -2.03 -20.48
C LEU A 236 23.83 -2.27 -21.58
N ASN A 237 23.07 -3.36 -21.45
CA ASN A 237 21.96 -3.70 -22.34
C ASN A 237 20.61 -3.47 -21.69
N GLY A 238 20.50 -3.62 -20.37
CA GLY A 238 19.24 -3.35 -19.69
C GLY A 238 19.40 -3.16 -18.19
N VAL A 239 18.39 -2.55 -17.60
CA VAL A 239 18.34 -2.23 -16.18
C VAL A 239 17.02 -2.71 -15.58
N ILE A 240 17.10 -3.35 -14.41
CA ILE A 240 15.97 -3.71 -13.58
C ILE A 240 16.14 -3.00 -12.24
N HIS A 241 15.29 -2.02 -11.97
CA HIS A 241 15.31 -1.31 -10.70
C HIS A 241 14.39 -2.00 -9.69
N ALA A 242 14.95 -2.94 -8.94
CA ALA A 242 14.27 -3.69 -7.87
C ALA A 242 14.68 -3.24 -6.45
N ALA A 243 15.35 -2.09 -6.31
CA ALA A 243 15.72 -1.58 -5.00
C ALA A 243 14.47 -1.11 -4.25
N GLY A 244 14.29 -1.58 -3.03
CA GLY A 244 13.13 -1.27 -2.20
C GLY A 244 13.28 -1.86 -0.81
N ILE A 245 12.44 -1.40 0.11
CA ILE A 245 12.36 -1.92 1.48
C ILE A 245 10.92 -2.35 1.72
N THR A 246 10.74 -3.64 1.97
CA THR A 246 9.44 -4.26 2.28
C THR A 246 9.40 -4.82 3.70
N GLU A 247 10.45 -4.61 4.48
CA GLU A 247 10.63 -5.18 5.81
C GLU A 247 10.94 -4.09 6.84
N GLY A 248 10.74 -4.41 8.12
CA GLY A 248 11.02 -3.54 9.26
C GLY A 248 9.98 -2.43 9.48
N ASN A 249 10.33 -1.47 10.35
CA ASN A 249 9.42 -0.44 10.85
C ASN A 249 9.12 0.70 9.86
N SER A 250 9.28 0.47 8.55
CA SER A 250 9.09 1.50 7.53
C SER A 250 7.61 1.75 7.18
N PHE A 251 6.72 0.84 7.60
CA PHE A 251 5.27 0.96 7.47
C PHE A 251 4.65 1.45 8.77
N SER A 252 3.73 2.41 8.66
CA SER A 252 3.05 2.98 9.82
C SER A 252 1.77 3.66 9.38
N THR A 253 0.77 3.66 10.26
CA THR A 253 -0.47 4.41 10.08
C THR A 253 -0.20 5.92 10.02
N LEU A 254 -1.12 6.66 9.41
CA LEU A 254 -0.99 8.09 9.17
C LEU A 254 -0.80 8.94 10.43
N ASP A 255 -1.35 8.53 11.58
CA ASP A 255 -1.15 9.21 12.87
C ASP A 255 0.25 9.03 13.47
N ARG A 256 0.99 8.00 13.02
CA ARG A 256 2.32 7.61 13.56
C ARG A 256 3.45 7.78 12.58
N ILE A 257 3.12 8.02 11.32
CA ILE A 257 4.08 8.19 10.24
C ILE A 257 5.04 9.33 10.57
N SER A 258 6.32 9.04 10.55
CA SER A 258 7.38 10.02 10.75
C SER A 258 8.08 10.33 9.44
N LYS A 259 8.81 11.44 9.42
CA LYS A 259 9.73 11.74 8.32
C LYS A 259 10.69 10.57 8.06
N SER A 260 11.18 9.91 9.11
CA SER A 260 12.09 8.76 8.99
C SER A 260 11.46 7.61 8.20
N ASN A 261 10.18 7.28 8.46
CA ASN A 261 9.46 6.24 7.71
C ASN A 261 9.37 6.62 6.22
N CYS A 262 9.10 7.89 5.91
CA CYS A 262 9.08 8.38 4.54
C CYS A 262 10.45 8.29 3.87
N GLU A 263 11.51 8.78 4.51
CA GLU A 263 12.85 8.74 3.94
C GLU A 263 13.30 7.29 3.66
N GLN A 264 13.00 6.34 4.56
CA GLN A 264 13.32 4.92 4.32
C GLN A 264 12.71 4.38 3.02
N GLN A 265 11.48 4.78 2.70
CA GLN A 265 10.80 4.37 1.46
C GLN A 265 11.24 5.19 0.24
N PHE A 266 11.55 6.47 0.42
CA PHE A 266 11.92 7.39 -0.66
C PHE A 266 13.36 7.18 -1.14
N GLN A 267 14.28 6.80 -0.24
CA GLN A 267 15.69 6.58 -0.57
C GLN A 267 15.89 5.69 -1.81
N PRO A 268 15.47 4.41 -1.82
CA PRO A 268 15.75 3.54 -2.96
C PRO A 268 14.90 3.86 -4.20
N LYS A 269 13.67 4.35 -4.03
CA LYS A 269 12.66 4.43 -5.10
C LYS A 269 12.48 5.83 -5.72
N ILE A 270 12.76 6.88 -4.97
CA ILE A 270 12.69 8.27 -5.45
C ILE A 270 14.09 8.78 -5.71
N TYR A 271 14.92 8.91 -4.67
CA TYR A 271 16.27 9.48 -4.83
C TYR A 271 17.17 8.54 -5.65
N GLY A 272 17.04 7.23 -5.43
CA GLY A 272 17.69 6.22 -6.25
C GLY A 272 17.35 6.32 -7.72
N LEU A 273 16.08 6.60 -8.05
CA LEU A 273 15.64 6.75 -9.43
C LEU A 273 16.20 8.02 -10.08
N LEU A 274 16.24 9.14 -9.34
CA LEU A 274 16.85 10.39 -9.79
C LEU A 274 18.36 10.25 -10.05
N VAL A 275 19.06 9.43 -9.25
CA VAL A 275 20.47 9.10 -9.50
C VAL A 275 20.59 8.19 -10.71
N LEU A 276 19.73 7.18 -10.81
CA LEU A 276 19.75 6.21 -11.91
C LEU A 276 19.57 6.90 -13.27
N GLU A 277 18.65 7.86 -13.39
CA GLU A 277 18.48 8.66 -14.61
C GLU A 277 19.77 9.38 -15.01
N LYS A 278 20.46 10.01 -14.05
CA LYS A 278 21.70 10.75 -14.30
C LYS A 278 22.84 9.82 -14.73
N VAL A 279 23.02 8.69 -14.05
CA VAL A 279 24.13 7.77 -14.37
C VAL A 279 23.87 6.95 -15.63
N LEU A 280 22.62 6.80 -16.05
CA LEU A 280 22.27 6.13 -17.31
C LEU A 280 22.18 7.09 -18.50
N GLN A 281 22.26 8.40 -18.28
CA GLN A 281 22.13 9.39 -19.35
C GLN A 281 23.14 9.14 -20.48
N GLY A 282 22.64 9.11 -21.72
CA GLY A 282 23.45 8.89 -22.92
C GLY A 282 23.78 7.42 -23.21
N ARG A 283 23.25 6.46 -22.44
CA ARG A 283 23.40 5.03 -22.70
C ARG A 283 22.18 4.46 -23.40
N GLU A 284 22.41 3.82 -24.55
CA GLU A 284 21.36 3.09 -25.27
C GLU A 284 21.07 1.75 -24.58
N LEU A 285 19.91 1.66 -23.93
CA LEU A 285 19.42 0.44 -23.29
C LEU A 285 18.33 -0.21 -24.14
N ASP A 286 18.31 -1.55 -24.19
CA ASP A 286 17.22 -2.31 -24.79
C ASP A 286 15.94 -2.22 -23.93
N PHE A 287 16.11 -2.09 -22.61
CA PHE A 287 15.04 -1.83 -21.65
C PHE A 287 15.55 -1.23 -20.34
N CYS A 288 14.67 -0.47 -19.67
CA CYS A 288 14.78 -0.12 -18.26
C CYS A 288 13.43 -0.39 -17.59
N VAL A 289 13.37 -1.37 -16.69
CA VAL A 289 12.14 -1.77 -15.98
C VAL A 289 12.23 -1.39 -14.52
N LEU A 290 11.27 -0.62 -14.04
CA LEU A 290 11.16 -0.19 -12.66
C LEU A 290 10.11 -1.02 -11.93
N MET A 291 10.51 -1.58 -10.79
CA MET A 291 9.64 -2.38 -9.94
C MET A 291 8.80 -1.46 -9.05
N SER A 292 7.64 -1.07 -9.55
CA SER A 292 6.60 -0.38 -8.79
C SER A 292 5.70 -1.40 -8.08
N SER A 293 4.60 -0.94 -7.49
CA SER A 293 3.69 -1.80 -6.72
C SER A 293 2.23 -1.44 -6.94
N LEU A 294 1.36 -2.43 -6.80
CA LEU A 294 -0.08 -2.25 -6.82
C LEU A 294 -0.58 -1.32 -5.69
N ALA A 295 0.23 -1.09 -4.65
CA ALA A 295 -0.04 -0.09 -3.61
C ALA A 295 -0.18 1.34 -4.16
N SER A 296 0.44 1.68 -5.31
CA SER A 296 0.22 2.98 -5.96
C SER A 296 -1.20 3.12 -6.52
N VAL A 297 -1.84 2.00 -6.85
CA VAL A 297 -3.21 1.94 -7.38
C VAL A 297 -4.23 1.81 -6.25
N LEU A 298 -4.04 0.81 -5.39
CA LEU A 298 -4.99 0.42 -4.34
C LEU A 298 -4.83 1.20 -3.04
N GLY A 299 -3.68 1.83 -2.79
CA GLY A 299 -3.32 2.26 -1.44
C GLY A 299 -2.96 1.06 -0.56
N GLY A 300 -3.40 1.09 0.71
CA GLY A 300 -3.14 0.08 1.71
C GLY A 300 -2.95 0.71 3.09
N LEU A 301 -3.49 0.05 4.12
CA LEU A 301 -3.32 0.48 5.51
C LEU A 301 -1.83 0.50 5.88
N GLY A 302 -1.36 1.62 6.42
CA GLY A 302 0.04 1.82 6.80
C GLY A 302 1.02 1.95 5.63
N TYR A 303 0.52 1.95 4.38
CA TYR A 303 1.36 1.95 3.17
C TYR A 303 1.59 3.35 2.61
N THR A 304 1.16 4.42 3.27
CA THR A 304 1.24 5.80 2.73
C THR A 304 2.62 6.16 2.13
N PRO A 305 3.77 5.97 2.81
CA PRO A 305 5.06 6.33 2.20
C PRO A 305 5.47 5.37 1.08
N TYR A 306 5.13 4.10 1.21
CA TYR A 306 5.40 3.08 0.18
C TYR A 306 4.60 3.34 -1.09
N ALA A 307 3.30 3.59 -0.96
CA ALA A 307 2.42 3.99 -2.07
C ALA A 307 2.90 5.30 -2.71
N ALA A 308 3.32 6.28 -1.90
CA ALA A 308 3.86 7.55 -2.41
C ALA A 308 5.13 7.34 -3.26
N ALA A 309 6.06 6.50 -2.79
CA ALA A 309 7.26 6.18 -3.54
C ALA A 309 6.96 5.48 -4.88
N ASN A 310 6.00 4.57 -4.91
CA ASN A 310 5.60 3.88 -6.14
C ASN A 310 4.79 4.77 -7.09
N LEU A 311 3.93 5.67 -6.58
CA LEU A 311 3.28 6.71 -7.36
C LEU A 311 4.28 7.67 -8.02
N PHE A 312 5.37 7.99 -7.32
CA PHE A 312 6.48 8.75 -7.90
C PHE A 312 7.11 8.00 -9.07
N ILE A 313 7.43 6.70 -8.92
CA ILE A 313 7.99 5.87 -10.01
C ILE A 313 7.08 5.93 -11.25
N ASP A 314 5.78 5.71 -11.05
CA ASP A 314 4.80 5.68 -12.15
C ASP A 314 4.75 7.01 -12.92
N ALA A 315 4.70 8.13 -12.19
CA ALA A 315 4.70 9.47 -12.79
C ALA A 315 6.07 9.85 -13.39
N PHE A 316 7.16 9.38 -12.78
CA PHE A 316 8.52 9.61 -13.24
C PHE A 316 8.77 9.00 -14.61
N VAL A 317 8.40 7.73 -14.82
CA VAL A 317 8.56 7.05 -16.11
C VAL A 317 7.88 7.83 -17.22
N ARG A 318 6.67 8.34 -16.96
CA ARG A 318 5.92 9.12 -17.94
C ARG A 318 6.62 10.44 -18.28
N GLN A 319 7.09 11.17 -17.26
CA GLN A 319 7.84 12.41 -17.49
C GLN A 319 9.16 12.12 -18.24
N HIS A 320 9.86 11.04 -17.89
CA HIS A 320 11.10 10.61 -18.53
C HIS A 320 10.89 10.30 -20.01
N ASN A 321 9.89 9.47 -20.33
CA ASN A 321 9.60 9.04 -21.70
C ASN A 321 9.08 10.16 -22.61
N GLN A 322 8.54 11.25 -22.04
CA GLN A 322 8.22 12.46 -22.79
C GLN A 322 9.48 13.29 -23.13
N ARG A 323 10.53 13.18 -22.32
CA ARG A 323 11.75 13.98 -22.42
C ARG A 323 12.86 13.30 -23.22
N TYR A 324 12.92 11.97 -23.16
CA TYR A 324 13.98 11.18 -23.77
C TYR A 324 13.41 10.12 -24.71
N SER A 325 14.22 9.69 -25.67
CA SER A 325 13.87 8.61 -26.61
C SER A 325 13.97 7.23 -25.98
N ASP A 326 14.71 7.09 -24.88
CA ASP A 326 14.86 5.83 -24.16
C ASP A 326 13.59 5.54 -23.36
N SER A 327 12.83 4.52 -23.78
CA SER A 327 11.55 4.20 -23.14
C SER A 327 11.76 3.33 -21.90
N TRP A 328 11.56 3.94 -20.74
CA TRP A 328 11.50 3.26 -19.45
C TRP A 328 10.10 2.72 -19.21
N MET A 329 9.97 1.76 -18.30
CA MET A 329 8.70 1.13 -17.97
C MET A 329 8.53 0.99 -16.46
N SER A 330 7.36 1.37 -15.94
CA SER A 330 6.93 1.03 -14.59
C SER A 330 6.02 -0.19 -14.62
N VAL A 331 6.24 -1.14 -13.72
CA VAL A 331 5.34 -2.29 -13.54
C VAL A 331 4.86 -2.33 -12.11
N ASN A 332 3.54 -2.23 -11.91
CA ASN A 332 2.88 -2.24 -10.60
C ASN A 332 2.54 -3.67 -10.21
N TRP A 333 3.43 -4.31 -9.44
CA TRP A 333 3.26 -5.71 -9.04
C TRP A 333 2.39 -5.87 -7.79
N ASP A 334 1.60 -6.94 -7.76
CA ASP A 334 1.03 -7.50 -6.53
C ASP A 334 2.13 -8.07 -5.61
N GLY A 335 1.74 -8.51 -4.41
CA GLY A 335 2.67 -9.17 -3.48
C GLY A 335 3.32 -10.41 -4.11
N TRP A 336 4.57 -10.72 -3.74
CA TRP A 336 5.29 -11.91 -4.20
C TRP A 336 5.39 -12.95 -3.08
N GLN A 337 5.35 -14.22 -3.44
CA GLN A 337 5.57 -15.33 -2.52
C GLN A 337 6.94 -15.98 -2.76
N PHE A 338 7.74 -16.14 -1.69
CA PHE A 338 9.02 -16.84 -1.74
C PHE A 338 9.01 -18.08 -0.83
N LYS A 339 9.58 -19.19 -1.31
CA LYS A 339 9.54 -20.49 -0.61
C LYS A 339 10.38 -20.53 0.67
N GLU A 340 11.39 -19.67 0.80
CA GLU A 340 12.33 -19.65 1.95
C GLU A 340 11.75 -18.95 3.20
N GLU A 341 10.70 -18.13 3.04
CA GLU A 341 10.04 -17.38 4.12
C GLU A 341 9.11 -18.28 4.99
N GLN A 342 8.91 -19.55 4.62
CA GLN A 342 8.10 -20.50 5.41
C GLN A 342 8.78 -20.98 6.69
N LYS A 343 10.08 -20.71 6.91
CA LYS A 343 10.77 -21.15 8.13
C LYS A 343 10.67 -20.19 9.32
N ASN A 344 10.36 -18.88 9.14
CA ASN A 344 10.32 -17.94 10.27
C ASN A 344 9.50 -16.65 10.11
N THR A 345 8.78 -16.42 9.00
CA THR A 345 7.95 -15.20 8.86
C THR A 345 6.51 -15.53 8.54
N ASN A 346 5.64 -15.23 9.50
CA ASN A 346 4.21 -15.46 9.41
C ASN A 346 3.56 -14.45 8.46
N THR A 347 3.56 -14.81 7.17
CA THR A 347 2.86 -14.08 6.11
C THR A 347 1.47 -14.67 5.91
N SER A 348 0.49 -13.80 5.75
CA SER A 348 -0.94 -14.04 5.90
C SER A 348 -1.67 -14.69 4.72
N SER A 349 -2.78 -15.38 5.01
CA SER A 349 -3.54 -16.20 4.05
C SER A 349 -4.27 -15.42 2.94
N SER A 350 -4.58 -14.13 3.09
CA SER A 350 -5.28 -13.35 2.05
C SER A 350 -4.34 -12.62 1.08
N LEU A 351 -3.17 -12.19 1.56
CA LEU A 351 -2.06 -11.79 0.69
C LEU A 351 -1.48 -13.00 -0.04
N ILE A 352 -1.49 -14.20 0.56
CA ILE A 352 -1.13 -15.46 -0.13
C ILE A 352 -2.08 -15.78 -1.29
N GLU A 353 -3.38 -15.50 -1.18
CA GLU A 353 -4.35 -15.77 -2.27
C GLU A 353 -3.98 -15.01 -3.56
N PHE A 354 -3.54 -13.76 -3.41
CA PHE A 354 -3.15 -12.90 -4.53
C PHE A 354 -1.64 -12.86 -4.76
N ALA A 355 -0.83 -13.61 -4.00
CA ALA A 355 0.61 -13.55 -4.12
C ALA A 355 1.08 -14.20 -5.42
N ILE A 356 1.96 -13.50 -6.11
CA ILE A 356 2.60 -13.94 -7.33
C ILE A 356 3.69 -14.96 -6.96
N LYS A 357 3.59 -16.17 -7.51
CA LYS A 357 4.69 -17.14 -7.42
C LYS A 357 5.85 -16.68 -8.27
N SER A 358 7.08 -17.02 -7.89
CA SER A 358 8.28 -16.64 -8.64
C SER A 358 8.22 -17.04 -10.13
N THR A 359 7.61 -18.19 -10.46
CA THR A 359 7.41 -18.63 -11.84
C THR A 359 6.39 -17.78 -12.62
N GLU A 360 5.30 -17.37 -11.97
CA GLU A 360 4.28 -16.48 -12.54
C GLU A 360 4.88 -15.08 -12.78
N GLY A 361 5.68 -14.59 -11.82
CA GLY A 361 6.39 -13.32 -11.95
C GLY A 361 7.38 -13.30 -13.12
N ILE A 362 8.12 -14.40 -13.33
CA ILE A 362 9.00 -14.55 -14.51
C ILE A 362 8.17 -14.54 -15.80
N GLU A 363 7.08 -15.29 -15.86
CA GLU A 363 6.22 -15.34 -17.05
C GLU A 363 5.67 -13.96 -17.41
N VAL A 364 5.15 -13.21 -16.41
CA VAL A 364 4.68 -11.84 -16.61
C VAL A 364 5.80 -10.94 -17.09
N PHE A 365 7.00 -11.04 -16.50
CA PHE A 365 8.17 -10.27 -16.93
C PHE A 365 8.53 -10.55 -18.40
N GLN A 366 8.46 -11.81 -18.83
CA GLN A 366 8.69 -12.20 -20.23
C GLN A 366 7.67 -11.58 -21.19
N ARG A 367 6.37 -11.66 -20.85
CA ARG A 367 5.28 -11.09 -21.66
C ARG A 367 5.43 -9.58 -21.79
N ILE A 368 5.72 -8.90 -20.68
CA ILE A 368 5.89 -7.45 -20.62
C ILE A 368 7.06 -6.98 -21.50
N LEU A 369 8.22 -7.63 -21.40
CA LEU A 369 9.37 -7.30 -22.24
C LEU A 369 9.13 -7.56 -23.74
N SER A 370 8.26 -8.52 -24.06
CA SER A 370 7.90 -8.84 -25.45
C SER A 370 6.90 -7.85 -26.04
N TRP A 371 5.99 -7.31 -25.22
CA TRP A 371 4.92 -6.45 -25.69
C TRP A 371 5.38 -5.02 -26.02
N ASN A 372 6.15 -4.38 -25.12
CA ASN A 372 6.80 -3.07 -25.32
C ASN A 372 5.92 -1.95 -25.93
N GLN A 373 4.61 -1.91 -25.66
CA GLN A 373 3.70 -0.89 -26.20
C GLN A 373 3.25 0.16 -25.16
N HIS A 374 3.50 -0.08 -23.87
CA HIS A 374 3.02 0.78 -22.80
C HIS A 374 4.11 1.09 -21.77
N GLU A 375 4.10 2.32 -21.29
CA GLU A 375 5.04 2.83 -20.27
C GLU A 375 4.71 2.36 -18.85
N GLN A 376 3.46 1.97 -18.59
CA GLN A 376 3.00 1.49 -17.28
C GLN A 376 2.10 0.26 -17.46
N ILE A 377 2.37 -0.79 -16.67
CA ILE A 377 1.57 -2.02 -16.64
C ILE A 377 1.21 -2.38 -15.20
N VAL A 378 -0.07 -2.63 -14.97
CA VAL A 378 -0.59 -3.04 -13.65
C VAL A 378 -0.81 -4.55 -13.63
N VAL A 379 -0.11 -5.24 -12.73
CA VAL A 379 -0.20 -6.69 -12.57
C VAL A 379 -0.98 -6.98 -11.30
N SER A 380 -2.24 -7.38 -11.47
CA SER A 380 -3.08 -7.86 -10.37
C SER A 380 -3.51 -9.29 -10.64
N THR A 381 -3.31 -10.16 -9.65
CA THR A 381 -3.75 -11.57 -9.70
C THR A 381 -5.24 -11.71 -9.43
N GLY A 382 -5.87 -10.69 -8.83
CA GLY A 382 -7.31 -10.56 -8.64
C GLY A 382 -7.95 -9.57 -9.59
N ASN A 383 -9.29 -9.55 -9.61
CA ASN A 383 -10.02 -8.51 -10.34
C ASN A 383 -9.76 -7.13 -9.71
N LEU A 384 -9.01 -6.28 -10.41
CA LEU A 384 -8.55 -4.98 -9.91
C LEU A 384 -9.72 -4.05 -9.52
N GLN A 385 -10.76 -3.99 -10.35
CA GLN A 385 -11.91 -3.12 -10.12
C GLN A 385 -12.66 -3.53 -8.83
N SER A 386 -12.85 -4.83 -8.62
CA SER A 386 -13.46 -5.36 -7.40
C SER A 386 -12.64 -5.00 -6.16
N ARG A 387 -11.31 -5.06 -6.25
CA ARG A 387 -10.41 -4.67 -5.16
C ARG A 387 -10.44 -3.17 -4.90
N LEU A 388 -10.54 -2.32 -5.91
CA LEU A 388 -10.72 -0.87 -5.75
C LEU A 388 -12.05 -0.56 -5.02
N GLU A 389 -13.14 -1.21 -5.43
CA GLU A 389 -14.47 -0.98 -4.86
C GLU A 389 -14.57 -1.37 -3.38
N GLN A 390 -13.85 -2.41 -2.95
CA GLN A 390 -13.78 -2.82 -1.54
C GLN A 390 -13.30 -1.69 -0.63
N TRP A 391 -12.36 -0.88 -1.10
CA TRP A 391 -11.80 0.23 -0.32
C TRP A 391 -12.60 1.52 -0.43
N ILE A 392 -13.36 1.70 -1.51
CA ILE A 392 -14.18 2.90 -1.75
C ILE A 392 -15.53 2.81 -1.01
N ASN A 393 -16.10 1.61 -0.85
CA ASN A 393 -17.41 1.40 -0.21
C ASN A 393 -17.41 0.22 0.79
N PRO A 394 -16.81 0.38 1.98
CA PRO A 394 -16.80 -0.69 3.00
C PRO A 394 -18.22 -1.11 3.44
N ASP A 395 -19.21 -0.22 3.38
CA ASP A 395 -20.61 -0.50 3.76
C ASP A 395 -21.32 -1.52 2.84
N ARG A 396 -20.82 -1.77 1.62
CA ARG A 396 -21.43 -2.73 0.67
C ARG A 396 -21.09 -4.20 0.96
N LEU A 397 -20.21 -4.48 1.91
CA LEU A 397 -19.83 -5.86 2.30
C LEU A 397 -20.93 -6.62 3.06
N GLN A 398 -22.06 -5.98 3.41
CA GLN A 398 -23.16 -6.63 4.12
C GLN A 398 -24.04 -7.55 3.26
N VAL A 399 -23.80 -7.66 1.95
CA VAL A 399 -24.60 -8.52 1.05
C VAL A 399 -23.67 -9.40 0.19
N ARG A 400 -23.02 -10.37 0.81
CA ARG A 400 -22.67 -11.62 0.12
C ARG A 400 -23.23 -12.79 0.90
N ASP A 401 -24.27 -13.38 0.31
CA ASP A 401 -24.91 -14.62 0.68
C ASP A 401 -23.90 -15.68 1.13
N THR A 402 -24.00 -16.09 2.40
CA THR A 402 -23.25 -17.21 3.00
C THR A 402 -23.79 -18.57 2.56
N SER A 403 -24.26 -18.69 1.32
CA SER A 403 -25.00 -19.86 0.82
C SER A 403 -24.33 -20.52 -0.39
N ASN A 404 -23.01 -20.75 -0.36
CA ASN A 404 -22.37 -21.94 -0.99
C ASN A 404 -20.83 -21.86 -1.00
N THR A 405 -20.17 -22.19 0.11
CA THR A 405 -18.84 -22.82 0.09
C THR A 405 -18.64 -23.61 1.37
N LYS A 406 -19.04 -24.88 1.36
CA LYS A 406 -18.51 -25.88 2.28
C LYS A 406 -17.12 -26.27 1.77
N THR A 407 -16.08 -25.62 2.28
CA THR A 407 -14.72 -26.15 2.21
C THR A 407 -14.35 -26.69 3.58
N SER A 408 -14.12 -27.99 3.64
CA SER A 408 -13.70 -28.74 4.82
C SER A 408 -12.40 -28.17 5.40
N SER A 409 -12.46 -27.63 6.63
CA SER A 409 -11.31 -27.15 7.37
C SER A 409 -10.45 -28.32 7.87
N SER A 410 -9.33 -28.59 7.23
CA SER A 410 -8.22 -29.27 7.90
C SER A 410 -7.43 -28.21 8.65
N LEU A 411 -7.55 -28.19 9.98
CA LEU A 411 -6.77 -27.29 10.83
C LEU A 411 -5.28 -27.72 10.77
N HIS A 412 -4.37 -26.75 10.69
CA HIS A 412 -2.94 -27.02 10.62
C HIS A 412 -2.27 -26.92 12.00
N SER A 413 -1.22 -27.73 12.21
CA SER A 413 -0.36 -27.64 13.41
C SER A 413 0.52 -26.39 13.35
N LYS A 414 0.63 -25.70 14.49
CA LYS A 414 1.31 -24.40 14.65
C LYS A 414 2.83 -24.46 14.36
N PRO A 415 3.44 -23.45 13.71
CA PRO A 415 4.90 -23.35 13.55
C PRO A 415 5.63 -23.10 14.89
N ASN A 416 6.92 -23.41 14.93
CA ASN A 416 7.76 -23.40 16.13
C ASN A 416 8.14 -21.96 16.54
N LEU A 417 7.21 -21.24 17.16
CA LEU A 417 7.44 -19.89 17.71
C LEU A 417 8.33 -19.94 18.97
N GLN A 418 9.20 -18.95 19.17
CA GLN A 418 10.10 -18.83 20.34
C GLN A 418 9.35 -18.69 21.69
N SER A 419 8.03 -18.47 21.68
CA SER A 419 7.20 -18.37 22.89
C SER A 419 6.54 -19.71 23.21
N ALA A 420 6.70 -20.18 24.45
CA ALA A 420 6.00 -21.36 24.95
C ALA A 420 4.47 -21.17 24.83
N TYR A 421 3.78 -22.21 24.35
CA TYR A 421 2.32 -22.18 24.24
C TYR A 421 1.67 -22.01 25.62
N VAL A 422 0.81 -21.00 25.73
CA VAL A 422 -0.02 -20.75 26.93
C VAL A 422 -1.48 -20.71 26.49
N ALA A 423 -2.29 -21.64 26.97
CA ALA A 423 -3.71 -21.75 26.60
C ALA A 423 -4.56 -20.56 27.12
N PRO A 424 -5.68 -20.23 26.45
CA PRO A 424 -6.66 -19.25 26.93
C PRO A 424 -7.17 -19.55 28.34
N ARG A 425 -7.08 -18.57 29.25
CA ARG A 425 -7.32 -18.73 30.69
C ARG A 425 -8.71 -18.24 31.12
N ASN A 426 -9.30 -17.31 30.38
CA ASN A 426 -10.61 -16.72 30.69
C ASN A 426 -11.56 -16.72 29.47
N ALA A 427 -12.83 -16.38 29.70
CA ALA A 427 -13.87 -16.43 28.67
C ALA A 427 -13.65 -15.46 27.50
N ILE A 428 -12.99 -14.32 27.74
CA ILE A 428 -12.64 -13.35 26.69
C ILE A 428 -11.51 -13.92 25.84
N GLU A 429 -10.43 -14.37 26.47
CA GLU A 429 -9.30 -15.02 25.79
C GLU A 429 -9.75 -16.23 24.96
N GLN A 430 -10.69 -17.04 25.47
CA GLN A 430 -11.24 -18.19 24.74
C GLN A 430 -12.01 -17.78 23.48
N LYS A 431 -12.82 -16.73 23.57
CA LYS A 431 -13.56 -16.19 22.41
C LYS A 431 -12.60 -15.58 21.37
N LEU A 432 -11.61 -14.81 21.83
CA LEU A 432 -10.58 -14.23 20.98
C LEU A 432 -9.77 -15.32 20.27
N ALA A 433 -9.31 -16.33 21.01
CA ALA A 433 -8.60 -17.48 20.47
C ALA A 433 -9.42 -18.19 19.40
N LYS A 434 -10.72 -18.42 19.65
CA LYS A 434 -11.60 -19.05 18.67
C LYS A 434 -11.74 -18.24 17.38
N ILE A 435 -11.92 -16.92 17.49
CA ILE A 435 -11.99 -16.04 16.32
C ILE A 435 -10.69 -16.14 15.51
N TRP A 436 -9.54 -16.12 16.17
CA TRP A 436 -8.24 -16.21 15.51
C TRP A 436 -8.00 -17.60 14.91
N GLN A 437 -8.38 -18.68 15.59
CA GLN A 437 -8.29 -20.05 15.07
C GLN A 437 -9.12 -20.22 13.79
N GLU A 438 -10.35 -19.68 13.78
CA GLU A 438 -11.23 -19.73 12.60
C GLU A 438 -10.68 -18.93 11.41
N LEU A 439 -10.01 -17.80 11.66
CA LEU A 439 -9.51 -16.91 10.62
C LEU A 439 -8.10 -17.28 10.12
N LEU A 440 -7.24 -17.77 11.01
CA LEU A 440 -5.85 -18.13 10.72
C LEU A 440 -5.67 -19.62 10.40
N GLY A 441 -6.65 -20.48 10.74
CA GLY A 441 -6.65 -21.90 10.37
C GLY A 441 -5.80 -22.82 11.27
N PHE A 442 -5.51 -22.41 12.51
CA PHE A 442 -4.69 -23.18 13.46
C PHE A 442 -5.54 -23.93 14.50
N GLU A 443 -5.08 -25.14 14.90
CA GLU A 443 -5.73 -25.91 15.98
C GLU A 443 -5.61 -25.25 17.36
N GLN A 444 -4.47 -24.62 17.66
CA GLN A 444 -4.18 -24.02 18.96
C GLN A 444 -3.45 -22.70 18.78
N ILE A 445 -3.99 -21.63 19.39
CA ILE A 445 -3.36 -20.31 19.45
C ILE A 445 -3.16 -19.97 20.93
N GLY A 446 -1.91 -19.69 21.28
CA GLY A 446 -1.50 -19.29 22.62
C GLY A 446 -1.80 -17.81 22.87
N ILE A 447 -2.06 -17.45 24.12
CA ILE A 447 -2.52 -16.10 24.46
C ILE A 447 -1.47 -14.99 24.22
N HIS A 448 -0.20 -15.37 24.11
CA HIS A 448 0.92 -14.48 23.86
C HIS A 448 1.39 -14.51 22.39
N ASP A 449 0.73 -15.30 21.54
CA ASP A 449 1.03 -15.28 20.13
C ASP A 449 0.59 -13.94 19.53
N ASN A 450 1.49 -13.33 18.77
CA ASN A 450 1.19 -12.10 18.04
C ASN A 450 0.37 -12.44 16.79
N PHE A 451 -0.69 -11.67 16.53
CA PHE A 451 -1.59 -11.86 15.39
C PHE A 451 -0.86 -11.75 14.05
N PHE A 452 -0.01 -10.73 13.91
CA PHE A 452 0.82 -10.52 12.71
C PHE A 452 1.94 -11.55 12.68
N ASP A 453 2.46 -11.85 13.88
CA ASP A 453 3.17 -13.06 14.32
C ASP A 453 2.59 -14.41 13.87
N LEU A 454 1.37 -14.46 13.36
CA LEU A 454 0.68 -15.69 12.96
C LEU A 454 0.11 -15.58 11.54
N GLY A 455 0.46 -14.52 10.81
CA GLY A 455 -0.03 -14.31 9.45
C GLY A 455 -1.38 -13.62 9.44
N GLY A 456 -1.63 -12.74 10.41
CA GLY A 456 -2.65 -11.71 10.27
C GLY A 456 -2.20 -10.60 9.30
N ASP A 457 -3.05 -10.23 8.34
CA ASP A 457 -2.87 -9.04 7.49
C ASP A 457 -4.04 -8.08 7.60
N SER A 458 -3.98 -6.97 6.86
CA SER A 458 -5.02 -5.95 6.81
C SER A 458 -6.42 -6.51 6.50
N LEU A 459 -6.58 -7.53 5.64
CA LEU A 459 -7.90 -8.12 5.37
C LEU A 459 -8.37 -8.94 6.58
N LEU A 460 -7.50 -9.76 7.14
CA LEU A 460 -7.78 -10.54 8.34
C LEU A 460 -8.02 -9.63 9.54
N THR A 461 -7.34 -8.49 9.67
CA THR A 461 -7.57 -7.48 10.71
C THR A 461 -8.95 -6.86 10.57
N VAL A 462 -9.41 -6.57 9.33
CA VAL A 462 -10.78 -6.11 9.07
C VAL A 462 -11.81 -7.19 9.42
N GLN A 463 -11.54 -8.45 9.08
CA GLN A 463 -12.42 -9.58 9.43
C GLN A 463 -12.46 -9.85 10.94
N VAL A 464 -11.31 -9.78 11.62
CA VAL A 464 -11.19 -9.85 13.09
C VAL A 464 -12.01 -8.72 13.70
N ARG A 465 -11.83 -7.47 13.27
CA ARG A 465 -12.61 -6.33 13.77
C ARG A 465 -14.11 -6.57 13.65
N SER A 466 -14.59 -7.01 12.48
CA SER A 466 -16.01 -7.30 12.24
C SER A 466 -16.53 -8.40 13.19
N LYS A 467 -15.80 -9.52 13.31
CA LYS A 467 -16.18 -10.61 14.22
C LYS A 467 -16.15 -10.20 15.70
N LEU A 468 -15.18 -9.37 16.10
CA LEU A 468 -15.08 -8.87 17.46
C LEU A 468 -16.24 -7.93 17.80
N GLN A 469 -16.61 -7.06 16.86
CA GLN A 469 -17.75 -6.17 17.02
C GLN A 469 -19.05 -6.97 17.23
N THR A 470 -19.28 -8.03 16.45
CA THR A 470 -20.44 -8.91 16.65
C THR A 470 -20.37 -9.72 17.94
N THR A 471 -19.19 -10.20 18.34
CA THR A 471 -19.02 -11.13 19.46
C THR A 471 -19.06 -10.45 20.83
N PHE A 472 -18.56 -9.22 20.90
CA PHE A 472 -18.43 -8.46 22.15
C PHE A 472 -19.34 -7.23 22.22
N ASP A 473 -20.05 -6.89 21.15
CA ASP A 473 -20.89 -5.69 21.04
C ASP A 473 -20.10 -4.40 21.38
N ARG A 474 -18.88 -4.32 20.84
CA ARG A 474 -17.94 -3.22 21.08
C ARG A 474 -17.32 -2.74 19.78
N ASP A 475 -17.17 -1.43 19.65
CA ASP A 475 -16.42 -0.83 18.55
C ASP A 475 -14.93 -0.87 18.90
N ILE A 476 -14.25 -1.93 18.46
CA ILE A 476 -12.80 -2.04 18.54
C ILE A 476 -12.25 -1.40 17.27
N SER A 477 -11.36 -0.42 17.40
CA SER A 477 -10.74 0.21 16.25
C SER A 477 -9.71 -0.73 15.61
N LEU A 478 -9.37 -0.50 14.34
CA LEU A 478 -8.25 -1.23 13.74
C LEU A 478 -6.93 -0.90 14.48
N THR A 479 -6.78 0.33 14.99
CA THR A 479 -5.63 0.77 15.78
C THR A 479 -5.43 -0.11 17.02
N ASP A 480 -6.50 -0.45 17.74
CA ASP A 480 -6.43 -1.32 18.92
C ASP A 480 -5.89 -2.72 18.58
N LEU A 481 -6.22 -3.25 17.40
CA LEU A 481 -5.72 -4.55 16.96
C LEU A 481 -4.23 -4.53 16.62
N PHE A 482 -3.69 -3.36 16.26
CA PHE A 482 -2.24 -3.17 16.07
C PHE A 482 -1.50 -2.91 17.40
N GLU A 483 -2.11 -2.18 18.33
CA GLU A 483 -1.52 -1.89 19.65
C GLU A 483 -1.51 -3.09 20.59
N TYR A 484 -2.56 -3.92 20.50
CA TYR A 484 -2.75 -5.08 21.34
C TYR A 484 -2.76 -6.35 20.48
N PRO A 485 -1.64 -6.68 19.81
CA PRO A 485 -1.60 -7.70 18.78
C PRO A 485 -1.58 -9.12 19.36
N THR A 486 -1.85 -9.33 20.65
CA THR A 486 -1.92 -10.68 21.27
C THR A 486 -3.28 -10.85 21.94
N ILE A 487 -3.76 -12.09 22.06
CA ILE A 487 -5.03 -12.40 22.74
C ILE A 487 -5.03 -11.87 24.18
N ASN A 488 -3.92 -12.02 24.92
CA ASN A 488 -3.80 -11.50 26.29
C ASN A 488 -3.88 -9.96 26.31
N ALA A 489 -3.17 -9.27 25.40
CA ALA A 489 -3.18 -7.81 25.35
C ALA A 489 -4.57 -7.27 24.99
N LEU A 490 -5.24 -7.88 24.01
CA LEU A 490 -6.57 -7.49 23.57
C LEU A 490 -7.64 -7.83 24.62
N ALA A 491 -7.51 -8.97 25.31
CA ALA A 491 -8.38 -9.32 26.43
C ALA A 491 -8.27 -8.31 27.57
N GLN A 492 -7.05 -7.83 27.89
CA GLN A 492 -6.85 -6.80 28.91
C GLN A 492 -7.47 -5.45 28.54
N LEU A 493 -7.39 -5.05 27.27
CA LEU A 493 -8.10 -3.86 26.78
C LEU A 493 -9.61 -4.00 27.01
N LEU A 494 -10.17 -5.15 26.59
CA LEU A 494 -11.59 -5.44 26.76
C LEU A 494 -12.02 -5.50 28.24
N ASP A 495 -11.18 -6.02 29.13
CA ASP A 495 -11.47 -6.04 30.57
C ASP A 495 -11.38 -4.65 31.21
N ARG A 496 -10.37 -3.83 30.87
CA ARG A 496 -10.20 -2.47 31.43
C ARG A 496 -11.39 -1.58 31.12
N GLU A 497 -11.85 -1.57 29.88
CA GLU A 497 -13.03 -0.83 29.49
C GLU A 497 -14.33 -1.35 30.13
N GLN A 498 -14.36 -2.64 30.50
CA GLN A 498 -15.49 -3.22 31.23
C GLN A 498 -15.52 -2.72 32.67
N CYS A 499 -14.38 -2.69 33.36
CA CYS A 499 -14.25 -2.12 34.70
C CYS A 499 -14.61 -0.63 34.72
N GLU A 500 -14.12 0.16 33.76
CA GLU A 500 -14.43 1.59 33.69
C GLU A 500 -15.91 1.89 33.39
N ARG A 501 -16.60 1.05 32.62
CA ARG A 501 -18.05 1.16 32.40
C ARG A 501 -18.86 0.78 33.63
N VAL A 502 -18.48 -0.29 34.34
CA VAL A 502 -19.16 -0.72 35.56
C VAL A 502 -19.01 0.34 36.65
N GLU A 503 -17.82 0.92 36.83
CA GLU A 503 -17.59 2.00 37.79
C GLU A 503 -18.39 3.27 37.44
N LYS A 504 -18.44 3.68 36.16
CA LYS A 504 -19.25 4.82 35.72
C LYS A 504 -20.76 4.58 35.88
N SER A 505 -21.23 3.35 35.64
CA SER A 505 -22.62 2.93 35.82
C SER A 505 -23.04 2.95 37.30
N ASP A 506 -22.20 2.39 38.18
CA ASP A 506 -22.47 2.35 39.62
C ASP A 506 -22.42 3.75 40.24
N PHE A 507 -21.49 4.60 39.81
CA PHE A 507 -21.44 6.00 40.26
C PHE A 507 -22.70 6.76 39.86
N GLN A 508 -23.22 6.58 38.64
CA GLN A 508 -24.45 7.21 38.17
C GLN A 508 -25.71 6.68 38.88
N GLN A 509 -25.76 5.38 39.22
CA GLN A 509 -26.87 4.81 40.00
C GLN A 509 -26.86 5.29 41.46
N VAL A 510 -25.70 5.39 42.10
CA VAL A 510 -25.59 5.90 43.48
C VAL A 510 -25.97 7.38 43.53
N HIS A 511 -25.52 8.19 42.57
CA HIS A 511 -25.85 9.62 42.53
C HIS A 511 -27.34 9.89 42.24
N SER A 512 -27.98 9.07 41.40
CA SER A 512 -29.41 9.20 41.10
C SER A 512 -30.31 8.73 42.25
N ARG A 513 -29.90 7.70 43.02
CA ARG A 513 -30.58 7.28 44.26
C ARG A 513 -30.46 8.33 45.36
N ALA A 514 -29.27 8.91 45.56
CA ALA A 514 -29.05 9.97 46.53
C ALA A 514 -29.86 11.24 46.20
N LYS A 515 -29.95 11.60 44.90
CA LYS A 515 -30.76 12.73 44.44
C LYS A 515 -32.26 12.51 44.69
N LYS A 516 -32.80 11.33 44.35
CA LYS A 516 -34.20 10.98 44.62
C LYS A 516 -34.54 10.96 46.12
N GLN A 517 -33.65 10.45 46.98
CA GLN A 517 -33.89 10.47 48.43
C GLN A 517 -33.89 11.90 48.99
N LYS A 518 -33.01 12.77 48.49
CA LYS A 518 -32.96 14.17 48.90
C LYS A 518 -34.23 14.93 48.50
N GLU A 519 -34.73 14.73 47.28
CA GLU A 519 -35.98 15.33 46.79
C GLU A 519 -37.21 14.85 47.60
N VAL A 520 -37.26 13.56 47.96
CA VAL A 520 -38.35 13.01 48.80
C VAL A 520 -38.30 13.60 50.23
N MET A 521 -37.11 13.73 50.81
CA MET A 521 -36.94 14.28 52.17
C MET A 521 -37.24 15.78 52.22
N GLU A 522 -36.86 16.55 51.19
CA GLU A 522 -37.21 17.97 51.06
C GLU A 522 -38.73 18.15 50.90
N GLY A 523 -39.39 17.32 50.08
CA GLY A 523 -40.84 17.31 49.93
C GLY A 523 -41.59 16.96 51.22
N GLN A 524 -41.13 15.96 51.99
CA GLN A 524 -41.72 15.63 53.30
C GLN A 524 -41.52 16.75 54.33
N THR A 525 -40.36 17.42 54.31
CA THR A 525 -40.07 18.55 55.20
C THR A 525 -40.97 19.75 54.88
N GLN A 526 -41.23 20.03 53.60
CA GLN A 526 -42.18 21.05 53.17
C GLN A 526 -43.62 20.70 53.57
N LEU A 527 -44.02 19.44 53.43
CA LEU A 527 -45.35 18.97 53.81
C LEU A 527 -45.58 19.07 55.33
N MET A 528 -44.57 18.76 56.15
CA MET A 528 -44.64 18.94 57.61
C MET A 528 -44.72 20.42 58.01
N LYS A 529 -43.99 21.31 57.33
CA LYS A 529 -44.08 22.77 57.56
C LYS A 529 -45.46 23.33 57.20
N LEU A 530 -46.07 22.83 56.11
CA LEU A 530 -47.43 23.19 55.70
C LEU A 530 -48.48 22.69 56.69
N ARG A 531 -48.35 21.47 57.23
CA ARG A 531 -49.25 20.93 58.26
C ARG A 531 -49.15 21.64 59.61
N ARG A 532 -47.96 22.13 59.98
CA ARG A 532 -47.79 22.96 61.19
C ARG A 532 -48.46 24.32 61.06
N LYS A 533 -48.41 24.94 59.88
CA LYS A 533 -49.09 26.22 59.58
C LYS A 533 -50.61 26.14 59.47
N SER A 534 -51.19 24.94 59.37
CA SER A 534 -52.65 24.75 59.35
C SER A 534 -53.26 24.42 60.73
N HIS A 535 -52.42 24.34 61.77
CA HIS A 535 -52.82 24.06 63.16
C HIS A 535 -52.39 25.15 64.16
N GLU A 536 -51.80 26.24 63.66
CA GLU A 536 -51.69 27.55 64.32
C GLU A 536 -52.69 28.49 63.64
#